data_AF-A0AAD5N2V9-F1
#
_entry.id   AF-A0AAD5N2V9-F1
#
_cell.length_a   1.000
_cell.length_b   1.000
_cell.length_c   1.000
_cell.angle_alpha   90.00
_cell.angle_beta   90.00
_cell.angle_gamma   90.00
#
_symmetry.space_group_name_H-M   'P 1'
#
loop_
_entity.id
_entity.type
_entity.pdbx_description
1 polymer ?
#
loop_
_entity_poly.entity_id
_entity_poly.type
_entity_poly.pdbx_seq_one_letter_code
_entity_poly.pdbx_strand_id
1 'polypeptide(L)' 'MPGNGQCMPLMNAEIRPIPSSHTSITGNLTTTNIIMANWPTAMWQNVVNRAIRMLASGPLGSHFLLATVTVSGN' A
#
# COMPACT_ATOMS: atom_id res chain seq x y z
N MET A 1 -4.73 -47.12 12.01
CA MET A 1 -5.01 -45.95 11.16
C MET A 1 -3.77 -45.07 11.18
N PRO A 2 -3.06 -44.85 10.06
CA PRO A 2 -1.90 -43.96 10.08
C PRO A 2 -2.40 -42.51 10.07
N GLY A 3 -2.14 -41.80 11.17
CA GLY A 3 -2.41 -40.37 11.30
C GLY A 3 -1.49 -39.59 10.38
N ASN A 4 -2.03 -39.17 9.24
CA ASN A 4 -1.29 -38.50 8.18
C ASN A 4 -1.33 -36.98 8.33
N GLY A 5 -0.15 -36.37 8.23
CA GLY A 5 0.02 -34.99 7.81
C GLY A 5 0.08 -33.96 8.93
N GLN A 6 0.99 -34.14 9.89
CA GLN A 6 1.48 -32.97 10.63
C GLN A 6 2.00 -31.97 9.60
N CYS A 7 1.42 -30.76 9.55
CA CYS A 7 2.03 -29.64 8.87
C CYS A 7 3.40 -29.41 9.50
N MET A 8 4.46 -29.98 8.91
CA MET A 8 5.83 -29.67 9.34
C MET A 8 6.01 -28.18 9.07
N PRO A 9 6.24 -27.35 10.11
CA PRO A 9 6.70 -26.00 9.86
C PRO A 9 8.05 -26.16 9.13
N LEU A 10 8.23 -25.49 8.00
CA LEU A 10 9.57 -25.32 7.43
C LEU A 10 10.41 -24.57 8.48
N MET A 11 11.01 -25.29 9.42
CA MET A 11 11.86 -24.72 10.48
C MET A 11 13.17 -24.15 9.91
N ASN A 12 13.45 -24.38 8.63
CA ASN A 12 14.68 -23.96 7.94
C ASN A 12 14.41 -23.25 6.61
N ALA A 13 13.19 -22.77 6.33
CA ALA A 13 13.09 -21.70 5.33
C ALA A 13 13.81 -20.51 5.95
N GLU A 14 14.87 -20.01 5.33
CA GLU A 14 15.49 -18.75 5.73
C GLU A 14 14.39 -17.69 5.75
N ILE A 15 13.87 -17.37 6.94
CA ILE A 15 12.86 -16.33 7.14
C ILE A 15 13.60 -15.01 6.92
N ARG A 16 13.77 -14.64 5.65
CA ARG A 16 14.37 -13.39 5.24
C ARG A 16 13.27 -12.32 5.31
N PRO A 17 13.59 -11.10 5.78
CA PRO A 17 12.63 -10.00 5.72
C PRO A 17 12.11 -9.84 4.29
N ILE A 18 10.80 -9.72 4.13
CA ILE A 18 10.19 -9.48 2.82
C ILE A 18 10.76 -8.14 2.32
N PRO A 19 11.38 -8.08 1.12
CA PRO A 19 11.90 -6.83 0.59
C PRO A 19 10.79 -5.80 0.44
N SER A 20 11.06 -4.54 0.78
CA SER A 20 10.06 -3.46 0.77
C SER A 20 9.38 -3.26 -0.58
N SER A 21 10.07 -3.58 -1.69
CA SER A 21 9.51 -3.57 -3.04
C SER A 21 8.30 -4.49 -3.24
N HIS A 22 8.14 -5.53 -2.41
CA HIS A 22 7.00 -6.45 -2.45
C HIS A 22 5.87 -6.05 -1.50
N THR A 23 6.12 -5.12 -0.59
CA THR A 23 5.16 -4.68 0.44
C THR A 23 4.72 -3.22 0.26
N SER A 24 5.16 -2.57 -0.81
CA SER A 24 4.89 -1.17 -1.08
C SER A 24 4.25 -0.99 -2.45
N ILE A 25 3.22 -0.15 -2.50
CA ILE A 25 2.59 0.30 -3.74
C ILE A 25 2.96 1.76 -3.92
N THR A 26 3.53 2.07 -5.07
CA THR A 26 3.90 3.43 -5.47
C THR A 26 3.23 3.79 -6.79
N GLY A 27 2.89 5.05 -6.99
CA GLY A 27 2.30 5.52 -8.24
C GLY A 27 2.39 7.03 -8.38
N ASN A 28 2.24 7.52 -9.61
CA ASN A 28 2.21 8.95 -9.92
C ASN A 28 0.79 9.38 -10.28
N LEU A 29 0.35 10.51 -9.71
CA LEU A 29 -0.91 11.15 -10.06
C LEU A 29 -0.63 12.35 -10.95
N THR A 30 -1.05 12.27 -12.21
CA THR A 30 -0.95 13.36 -13.17
C THR A 30 -2.33 13.99 -13.41
N THR A 31 -2.38 15.30 -13.56
CA THR A 31 -3.60 16.02 -13.94
C THR A 31 -3.36 16.89 -15.16
N THR A 32 -4.37 16.99 -16.01
CA THR A 32 -4.43 17.95 -17.12
C THR A 32 -5.21 19.21 -16.74
N ASN A 33 -5.85 19.22 -15.56
CA ASN A 33 -6.61 20.36 -15.08
C ASN A 33 -5.64 21.43 -14.53
N ILE A 34 -5.59 22.58 -15.20
CA ILE A 34 -4.66 23.66 -14.86
C ILE A 34 -4.89 24.24 -13.45
N ILE A 35 -6.12 24.20 -12.96
CA ILE A 35 -6.45 24.67 -11.60
C ILE A 35 -5.80 23.72 -10.58
N MET A 36 -5.97 22.41 -10.77
CA MET A 36 -5.38 21.39 -9.89
C MET A 36 -3.86 21.35 -9.97
N ALA A 37 -3.27 21.62 -11.13
CA ALA A 37 -1.82 21.73 -11.28
C ALA A 37 -1.22 22.85 -10.41
N ASN A 38 -1.98 23.92 -10.18
CA ASN A 38 -1.57 25.04 -9.32
C ASN A 38 -1.99 24.86 -7.84
N TRP A 39 -2.56 23.71 -7.47
CA TRP A 39 -2.92 23.46 -6.09
C TRP A 39 -1.68 23.29 -5.20
N PRO A 40 -1.69 23.89 -3.99
CA PRO A 40 -0.64 23.63 -3.03
C PRO A 40 -0.66 22.16 -2.61
N THR A 41 0.51 21.66 -2.18
CA THR A 41 0.70 20.27 -1.71
C THR A 41 -0.34 19.84 -0.68
N ALA A 42 -0.78 20.74 0.21
CA ALA A 42 -1.82 20.46 1.21
C ALA A 42 -3.19 20.09 0.59
N MET A 43 -3.57 20.72 -0.52
CA MET A 43 -4.81 20.37 -1.23
C MET A 43 -4.68 19.00 -1.91
N TRP A 44 -3.53 18.72 -2.53
CA TRP A 44 -3.25 17.39 -3.08
C TRP A 44 -3.26 16.31 -2.01
N GLN A 45 -2.70 16.59 -0.83
CA GLN A 45 -2.72 15.66 0.30
C GLN A 45 -4.15 15.27 0.68
N ASN A 46 -5.12 16.19 0.63
CA ASN A 46 -6.52 15.87 0.90
C ASN A 46 -7.12 14.88 -0.11
N VAL A 47 -6.79 15.04 -1.40
CA VAL A 47 -7.24 14.12 -2.47
C VAL A 47 -6.68 12.73 -2.24
N VAL A 48 -5.37 12.63 -2.02
CA VAL A 48 -4.73 11.31 -1.89
C VAL A 48 -5.09 10.65 -0.55
N ASN A 49 -5.29 11.40 0.53
CA ASN A 49 -5.84 10.89 1.79
C ASN A 49 -7.24 10.30 1.61
N ARG A 50 -8.05 10.85 0.70
CA ARG A 50 -9.36 10.27 0.36
C ARG A 50 -9.18 8.95 -0.39
N ALA A 51 -8.24 8.87 -1.33
CA ALA A 51 -7.93 7.62 -2.03
C ALA A 51 -7.48 6.51 -1.07
N ILE A 52 -6.59 6.80 -0.11
CA ILE A 52 -6.20 5.84 0.93
C ILE A 52 -7.43 5.35 1.71
N ARG A 53 -8.30 6.26 2.14
CA ARG A 53 -9.52 5.89 2.89
C ARG A 53 -10.43 4.98 2.09
N MET A 54 -10.59 5.25 0.79
CA MET A 54 -11.37 4.38 -0.10
C MET A 54 -10.75 2.99 -0.22
N LEU A 55 -9.43 2.90 -0.38
CA LEU A 55 -8.69 1.64 -0.41
C LEU A 55 -8.84 0.86 0.90
N ALA A 56 -8.73 1.55 2.04
CA ALA A 56 -8.87 0.97 3.38
C ALA A 56 -10.30 0.48 3.66
N SER A 57 -11.32 1.18 3.16
CA SER A 57 -12.73 0.77 3.30
C SER A 57 -13.14 -0.33 2.32
N GLY A 58 -12.32 -0.60 1.29
CA GLY A 58 -12.63 -1.54 0.22
C GLY A 58 -12.10 -2.95 0.46
N PRO A 59 -12.23 -3.85 -0.54
CA PRO A 59 -11.74 -5.23 -0.46
C PRO A 59 -10.23 -5.32 -0.18
N LEU A 60 -9.50 -4.26 -0.50
CA LEU A 60 -8.06 -4.14 -0.30
C LEU A 60 -7.66 -3.79 1.14
N GLY A 61 -8.59 -3.31 1.98
CA GLY A 61 -8.26 -2.80 3.32
C GLY A 61 -7.64 -3.81 4.27
N SER A 62 -8.01 -5.10 4.16
CA SER A 62 -7.43 -6.19 4.96
C SER A 62 -6.06 -6.66 4.47
N HIS A 63 -5.64 -6.24 3.27
CA HIS A 63 -4.37 -6.65 2.66
C HIS A 63 -3.19 -5.74 3.03
N PHE A 64 -3.45 -4.59 3.68
CA PHE A 64 -2.42 -3.64 4.07
C PHE A 64 -2.43 -3.41 5.57
N LEU A 65 -1.26 -3.52 6.20
CA LEU A 65 -1.10 -3.21 7.63
C LEU A 65 -1.11 -1.68 7.88
N LEU A 66 -0.54 -0.91 6.95
CA LEU A 66 -0.40 0.54 7.06
C LEU A 66 -0.37 1.15 5.66
N ALA A 67 -0.94 2.34 5.52
CA ALA A 67 -0.84 3.16 4.32
C ALA A 67 -0.34 4.55 4.71
N THR A 68 0.69 5.03 4.00
CA THR A 68 1.23 6.38 4.18
C THR A 68 1.39 7.01 2.81
N VAL A 69 1.09 8.29 2.71
CA VAL A 69 1.19 9.04 1.46
C VAL A 69 2.03 10.27 1.69
N THR A 70 2.97 10.45 0.77
CA THR A 70 3.80 11.63 0.66
C THR A 70 3.46 12.31 -0.66
N VAL A 71 3.03 13.56 -0.59
CA VAL A 71 2.88 14.39 -1.78
C VAL A 71 4.09 15.32 -1.87
N SER A 72 4.75 15.31 -3.02
CA SER A 72 5.82 16.23 -3.37
C SER A 72 5.46 16.92 -4.70
N GLY A 73 5.48 18.25 -4.71
CA GLY A 73 5.40 19.05 -5.95
C GLY A 73 6.80 19.35 -6.48
N ASN A 74 6.88 19.72 -7.76
CA ASN A 74 8.04 20.45 -8.29
C ASN A 74 8.04 21.89 -7.79
#